data_AF-A0A671LVT0-F1
#
_entry.id   AF-A0A671LVT0-F1
#
_cell.length_a   1.000
_cell.length_b   1.000
_cell.length_c   1.000
_cell.angle_alpha   90.00
_cell.angle_beta   90.00
_cell.angle_gamma   90.00
#
_symmetry.space_group_name_H-M   'P 1'
#
loop_
_entity.id
_entity.type
_entity.pdbx_description
1 polymer ?
#
loop_
_entity_poly.entity_id
_entity_poly.type
_entity_poly.pdbx_seq_one_letter_code
_entity_poly.pdbx_strand_id
1 'polypeptide(L)'
;MRLYLAVCALLAAVHCEELFNGDQVLRIHAESESHIHALKELEGDVESGLDFWTHGFSTEWPVDTMCRCLLILSKSFNFAAYHDLETVGTGMLVLAVCRYHRLVAIVGYTIYSNCRHVLPGPGASKDPCCDSYHGPYANSEVKVKNVVDLIMGLGNFKSSISMHSYSQLLMYPYGYTCTDVPDKSELLQSKNSPPSMTRYQVGSICKIIYQASGGSIDWTYNTGIRYSFAFELRDTGFYGFLLPANQIVPTFIEIAPQRRNIEPASIVLS
;
A
#
# COMPACT_ATOMS: atom_id res chain seq x y z
N MET A 1 21.35 7.43 -12.22
CA MET A 1 20.72 8.37 -13.19
C MET A 1 20.52 7.76 -14.57
N ARG A 2 21.55 7.13 -15.17
CA ARG A 2 21.43 6.47 -16.50
C ARG A 2 20.47 5.26 -16.52
N LEU A 3 20.50 4.41 -15.49
CA LEU A 3 19.57 3.28 -15.34
C LEU A 3 18.11 3.71 -15.18
N TYR A 4 17.86 4.85 -14.54
CA TYR A 4 16.52 5.38 -14.28
C TYR A 4 15.84 5.86 -15.58
N LEU A 5 16.59 6.55 -16.43
CA LEU A 5 16.12 6.97 -17.76
C LEU A 5 15.89 5.76 -18.70
N ALA A 6 16.71 4.72 -18.59
CA ALA A 6 16.56 3.49 -19.37
C ALA A 6 15.31 2.68 -18.94
N VAL A 7 15.05 2.58 -17.64
CA VAL A 7 13.83 1.93 -17.11
C VAL A 7 12.57 2.72 -17.51
N CYS A 8 12.60 4.06 -17.44
CA CYS A 8 11.47 4.88 -17.91
C CYS A 8 11.22 4.77 -19.42
N ALA A 9 12.28 4.61 -20.24
CA ALA A 9 12.13 4.39 -21.68
C ALA A 9 11.54 3.00 -22.00
N LEU A 10 11.89 1.97 -21.23
CA LEU A 10 11.32 0.62 -21.34
C LEU A 10 9.85 0.58 -20.91
N LEU A 11 9.43 1.42 -19.96
CA LEU A 11 8.05 1.47 -19.47
C LEU A 11 7.05 2.06 -20.48
N ALA A 12 7.51 2.75 -21.52
CA ALA A 12 6.62 3.45 -22.47
C ALA A 12 6.01 2.55 -23.56
N ALA A 13 6.52 1.33 -23.79
CA ALA A 13 6.15 0.54 -24.98
C ALA A 13 5.90 -0.97 -24.77
N VAL A 14 5.77 -1.46 -23.54
CA VAL A 14 5.62 -2.90 -23.30
C VAL A 14 4.15 -3.31 -23.18
N HIS A 15 3.61 -3.89 -24.25
CA HIS A 15 2.44 -4.77 -24.19
C HIS A 15 2.92 -6.18 -23.78
N CYS A 16 2.67 -6.56 -22.53
CA CYS A 16 3.10 -7.86 -21.98
C CYS A 16 1.97 -8.90 -22.13
N GLU A 17 2.12 -9.84 -23.06
CA GLU A 17 1.28 -11.04 -23.18
C GLU A 17 2.05 -12.26 -22.64
N GLU A 18 1.38 -13.03 -21.77
CA GLU A 18 1.78 -14.31 -21.14
C GLU A 18 2.48 -14.30 -19.76
N LEU A 19 2.20 -15.38 -19.01
CA LEU A 19 2.19 -15.44 -17.54
C LEU A 19 3.03 -16.63 -17.05
N PHE A 20 4.20 -16.35 -16.50
CA PHE A 20 4.94 -17.27 -15.63
C PHE A 20 5.09 -16.63 -14.25
N ASN A 21 4.99 -17.41 -13.18
CA ASN A 21 5.04 -16.88 -11.81
C ASN A 21 6.42 -16.26 -11.51
N GLY A 22 6.49 -14.94 -11.37
CA GLY A 22 7.63 -14.18 -10.84
C GLY A 22 8.65 -13.71 -11.87
N ASP A 23 8.86 -14.48 -12.93
CA ASP A 23 9.71 -14.10 -14.07
C ASP A 23 8.82 -13.83 -15.29
N GLN A 24 9.03 -12.69 -15.95
CA GLN A 24 8.27 -12.29 -17.13
C GLN A 24 9.18 -12.14 -18.33
N VAL A 25 8.72 -12.55 -19.50
CA VAL A 25 9.37 -12.19 -20.77
C VAL A 25 8.72 -10.89 -21.26
N LEU A 26 9.50 -9.82 -21.30
CA LEU A 26 9.09 -8.54 -21.84
C LEU A 26 9.45 -8.50 -23.32
N ARG A 27 8.45 -8.21 -24.16
CA ARG A 27 8.66 -7.91 -25.57
C ARG A 27 8.78 -6.39 -25.76
N ILE A 28 9.93 -5.94 -26.23
CA ILE A 28 10.27 -4.52 -26.37
C ILE A 28 10.31 -4.16 -27.85
N HIS A 29 9.56 -3.12 -28.22
CA HIS A 29 9.58 -2.53 -29.56
C HIS A 29 10.42 -1.26 -29.56
N ALA A 30 11.56 -1.28 -30.27
CA ALA A 30 12.43 -0.12 -30.36
C ALA A 30 12.01 0.80 -31.51
N GLU A 31 11.63 2.04 -31.20
CA GLU A 31 11.20 3.02 -32.22
C GLU A 31 12.36 3.74 -32.92
N SER A 32 13.60 3.65 -32.42
CA SER A 32 14.74 4.41 -32.95
C SER A 32 16.08 3.70 -32.72
N GLU A 33 17.10 4.09 -33.48
CA GLU A 33 18.48 3.62 -33.30
C GLU A 33 19.06 3.95 -31.91
N SER A 34 18.56 4.99 -31.24
CA SER A 34 18.96 5.29 -29.86
C SER A 34 18.40 4.28 -28.86
N HIS A 35 17.18 3.76 -29.09
CA HIS A 35 16.62 2.66 -28.29
C HIS A 35 17.40 1.36 -28.51
N ILE A 36 17.79 1.09 -29.75
CA ILE A 36 18.66 -0.05 -30.12
C ILE A 36 20.00 0.00 -29.38
N HIS A 37 20.63 1.18 -29.32
CA HIS A 37 21.88 1.36 -28.59
C HIS A 37 21.73 1.10 -27.09
N ALA A 38 20.65 1.61 -26.47
CA ALA A 38 20.36 1.39 -25.06
C ALA A 38 20.13 -0.10 -24.74
N LEU A 39 19.45 -0.83 -25.61
CA LEU A 39 19.22 -2.26 -25.44
C LEU A 39 20.53 -3.08 -25.54
N LYS A 40 21.44 -2.70 -26.44
CA LYS A 40 22.79 -3.31 -26.54
C LYS A 40 23.63 -3.06 -25.29
N GLU A 41 23.56 -1.85 -24.72
CA GLU A 41 24.23 -1.54 -23.46
C GLU A 41 23.67 -2.39 -22.30
N LEU A 42 22.34 -2.56 -22.24
CA LEU A 42 21.68 -3.39 -21.22
C LEU A 42 22.01 -4.87 -21.34
N GLU A 43 22.10 -5.41 -22.57
CA GLU A 43 22.50 -6.79 -22.82
C GLU A 43 23.95 -7.06 -22.37
N GLY A 44 24.84 -6.08 -22.52
CA GLY A 44 26.23 -6.16 -22.06
C GLY A 44 26.41 -5.99 -20.55
N ASP A 45 25.38 -5.52 -19.84
CA ASP A 45 25.43 -5.30 -18.40
C ASP A 45 25.01 -6.56 -17.63
N VAL A 46 25.99 -7.33 -17.19
CA VAL A 46 25.80 -8.53 -16.37
C VAL A 46 25.13 -8.21 -15.02
N GLU A 47 25.24 -6.96 -14.55
CA GLU A 47 24.55 -6.49 -13.35
C GLU A 47 23.11 -6.07 -13.62
N SER A 48 22.62 -6.02 -14.86
CA SER A 48 21.20 -5.74 -15.14
C SER A 48 20.30 -6.88 -14.63
N GLY A 49 20.80 -8.13 -14.71
CA GLY A 49 20.04 -9.35 -14.43
C GLY A 49 18.85 -9.58 -15.36
N LEU A 50 18.87 -8.94 -16.52
CA LEU A 50 18.02 -9.22 -17.66
C LEU A 50 18.62 -10.38 -18.46
N ASP A 51 17.79 -11.30 -18.91
CA ASP A 51 18.20 -12.44 -19.74
C ASP A 51 17.57 -12.30 -21.13
N PHE A 52 18.35 -11.83 -22.09
CA PHE A 52 17.88 -11.56 -23.46
C PHE A 52 17.74 -12.87 -24.23
N TRP A 53 16.54 -13.15 -24.75
CA TRP A 53 16.23 -14.38 -25.48
C TRP A 53 16.36 -14.23 -26.99
N THR A 54 16.25 -13.00 -27.49
CA THR A 54 16.45 -12.67 -28.89
C THR A 54 17.59 -11.67 -29.03
N HIS A 55 18.56 -12.02 -29.88
CA HIS A 55 19.75 -11.21 -30.14
C HIS A 55 19.65 -10.65 -31.57
N GLY A 56 19.59 -9.32 -31.73
CA GLY A 56 19.41 -8.71 -33.06
C GLY A 56 18.56 -7.45 -33.02
N PHE A 57 19.02 -6.43 -32.31
CA PHE A 57 18.31 -5.17 -32.15
C PHE A 57 18.24 -4.42 -33.49
N SER A 58 17.04 -4.37 -34.09
CA SER A 58 16.67 -3.38 -35.10
C SER A 58 15.30 -2.80 -34.76
N THR A 59 14.95 -1.68 -35.37
CA THR A 59 13.60 -1.09 -35.19
C THR A 59 12.48 -1.94 -35.82
N GLU A 60 12.83 -2.92 -36.66
CA GLU A 60 11.88 -3.82 -37.31
C GLU A 60 11.58 -5.08 -36.48
N TRP A 61 12.49 -5.48 -35.58
CA TRP A 61 12.38 -6.72 -34.83
C TRP A 61 12.25 -6.45 -33.32
N PRO A 62 11.22 -6.98 -32.66
CA PRO A 62 11.09 -6.84 -31.22
C PRO A 62 12.15 -7.66 -30.49
N VAL A 63 12.42 -7.24 -29.27
CA VAL A 63 13.40 -7.87 -28.38
C VAL A 63 12.68 -8.50 -27.20
N ASP A 64 12.87 -9.79 -27.03
CA ASP A 64 12.33 -10.54 -25.91
C ASP A 64 13.41 -10.68 -24.81
N THR A 65 13.10 -10.23 -23.60
CA THR A 65 14.00 -10.33 -22.44
C THR A 65 13.25 -10.83 -21.22
N MET A 66 13.82 -11.83 -20.54
CA MET A 66 13.34 -12.33 -19.27
C MET A 66 13.79 -11.39 -18.15
N CYS A 67 12.80 -10.80 -17.49
CA CYS A 67 12.94 -9.86 -16.39
C CYS A 67 12.67 -10.58 -15.06
N ARG A 68 13.70 -10.67 -14.21
CA ARG A 68 13.56 -11.09 -12.81
C ARG A 68 13.07 -9.92 -11.98
N CYS A 69 11.75 -9.83 -11.81
CA CYS A 69 11.09 -8.70 -11.16
C CYS A 69 11.58 -8.37 -9.75
N LEU A 70 11.89 -9.38 -8.95
CA LEU A 70 12.46 -9.19 -7.60
C LEU A 70 13.85 -8.54 -7.64
N LEU A 71 14.64 -8.81 -8.68
CA LEU A 71 15.98 -8.26 -8.82
C LEU A 71 15.93 -6.77 -9.18
N ILE A 72 15.08 -6.40 -10.15
CA ILE A 72 14.87 -5.00 -10.54
C ILE A 72 14.35 -4.21 -9.35
N LEU A 73 13.31 -4.69 -8.67
CA LEU A 73 12.75 -4.02 -7.50
C LEU A 73 13.79 -3.83 -6.39
N SER A 74 14.62 -4.85 -6.11
CA SER A 74 15.68 -4.76 -5.09
C SER A 74 16.80 -3.77 -5.43
N LYS A 75 17.04 -3.52 -6.72
CA LYS A 75 18.06 -2.58 -7.20
C LYS A 75 17.52 -1.15 -7.36
N SER A 76 16.24 -1.04 -7.67
CA SER A 76 15.58 0.23 -7.95
C SER A 76 14.88 0.84 -6.73
N PHE A 77 14.65 0.08 -5.67
CA PHE A 77 13.90 0.55 -4.49
C PHE A 77 14.50 0.05 -3.16
N ASN A 78 14.88 0.98 -2.29
CA ASN A 78 15.39 0.67 -0.95
C ASN A 78 14.26 0.63 0.07
N PHE A 79 13.79 -0.57 0.44
CA PHE A 79 12.71 -0.74 1.43
C PHE A 79 13.06 -0.32 2.87
N ALA A 80 14.32 0.01 3.16
CA ALA A 80 14.78 0.43 4.48
C ALA A 80 15.04 1.96 4.57
N ALA A 81 14.39 2.75 3.72
CA ALA A 81 14.51 4.21 3.68
C ALA A 81 13.16 4.90 3.49
N TYR A 82 13.08 6.16 3.92
CA TYR A 82 11.99 7.05 3.55
C TYR A 82 12.22 7.61 2.14
N HIS A 83 11.14 7.78 1.39
CA HIS A 83 11.16 8.20 0.00
C HIS A 83 10.17 9.34 -0.25
N ASP A 84 10.43 10.12 -1.29
CA ASP A 84 9.45 11.07 -1.83
C ASP A 84 8.34 10.36 -2.62
N LEU A 85 7.29 11.09 -2.97
CA LEU A 85 6.12 10.56 -3.67
C LEU A 85 6.47 10.05 -5.08
N GLU A 86 7.41 10.70 -5.77
CA GLU A 86 7.84 10.30 -7.11
C GLU A 86 8.52 8.92 -7.08
N THR A 87 9.43 8.71 -6.13
CA THR A 87 10.13 7.45 -5.93
C THR A 87 9.17 6.31 -5.54
N VAL A 88 8.18 6.59 -4.69
CA VAL A 88 7.12 5.62 -4.37
C VAL A 88 6.29 5.28 -5.62
N GLY A 89 5.92 6.30 -6.42
CA GLY A 89 5.21 6.11 -7.68
C GLY A 89 5.98 5.20 -8.64
N THR A 90 7.27 5.46 -8.84
CA THR A 90 8.13 4.61 -9.68
C THR A 90 8.19 3.16 -9.16
N GLY A 91 8.33 2.97 -7.84
CA GLY A 91 8.30 1.63 -7.23
C GLY A 91 6.98 0.89 -7.49
N MET A 92 5.85 1.59 -7.42
CA MET A 92 4.53 1.03 -7.74
C MET A 92 4.39 0.65 -9.22
N LEU A 93 4.93 1.46 -10.15
CA LEU A 93 4.94 1.11 -11.58
C LEU A 93 5.74 -0.18 -11.83
N VAL A 94 6.92 -0.32 -11.21
CA VAL A 94 7.73 -1.54 -11.33
C VAL A 94 6.95 -2.76 -10.82
N LEU A 95 6.28 -2.64 -9.67
CA LEU A 95 5.44 -3.71 -9.13
C LEU A 95 4.24 -4.07 -10.05
N ALA A 96 3.63 -3.06 -10.67
CA ALA A 96 2.50 -3.23 -11.58
C ALA A 96 2.90 -3.96 -12.87
N VAL A 97 4.04 -3.57 -13.47
CA VAL A 97 4.61 -4.27 -14.64
C VAL A 97 4.89 -5.73 -14.31
N CYS A 98 5.45 -5.96 -13.13
CA CYS A 98 5.73 -7.29 -12.61
C CYS A 98 4.50 -8.15 -12.31
N ARG A 99 3.28 -7.67 -12.63
CA ARG A 99 1.98 -8.32 -12.40
C ARG A 99 1.87 -8.97 -11.02
N TYR A 100 2.46 -8.36 -9.99
CA TYR A 100 2.16 -8.65 -8.59
C TYR A 100 0.76 -8.09 -8.22
N HIS A 101 -0.24 -8.30 -9.08
CA HIS A 101 -1.61 -7.81 -8.94
C HIS A 101 -2.39 -8.46 -7.79
N ARG A 102 -1.81 -9.41 -7.06
CA ARG A 102 -2.42 -9.94 -5.83
C ARG A 102 -2.24 -9.01 -4.62
N LEU A 103 -1.48 -7.93 -4.75
CA LEU A 103 -1.40 -6.86 -3.75
C LEU A 103 -2.21 -5.66 -4.24
N VAL A 104 -3.51 -5.65 -3.94
CA VAL A 104 -4.28 -4.39 -3.98
C VAL A 104 -3.89 -3.59 -2.74
N ALA A 105 -2.77 -2.86 -2.84
CA ALA A 105 -2.38 -1.86 -1.86
C ALA A 105 -3.02 -0.52 -2.29
N ILE A 106 -4.06 -0.09 -1.59
CA ILE A 106 -4.59 1.27 -1.75
C ILE A 106 -3.77 2.16 -0.80
N VAL A 107 -2.77 2.84 -1.36
CA VAL A 107 -1.99 3.86 -0.64
C VAL A 107 -2.89 5.07 -0.42
N GLY A 108 -3.19 5.42 0.83
CA GLY A 108 -4.32 6.29 1.14
C GLY A 108 -4.08 7.59 1.91
N TYR A 109 -2.98 7.92 2.59
CA TYR A 109 -2.81 9.17 3.36
C TYR A 109 -3.91 9.52 4.40
N THR A 110 -3.50 10.29 5.40
CA THR A 110 -4.28 10.60 6.60
C THR A 110 -5.60 11.28 6.24
N ILE A 111 -6.69 10.56 6.42
CA ILE A 111 -8.05 11.10 6.37
C ILE A 111 -8.47 11.25 7.83
N TYR A 112 -8.26 12.44 8.38
CA TYR A 112 -9.07 12.81 9.53
C TYR A 112 -10.51 12.99 9.06
N SER A 113 -11.40 12.25 9.73
CA SER A 113 -12.81 12.56 9.92
C SER A 113 -13.59 12.96 8.67
N ASN A 114 -13.88 12.01 7.77
CA ASN A 114 -14.88 12.30 6.74
C ASN A 114 -15.62 11.12 6.11
N CYS A 115 -15.80 9.99 6.80
CA CYS A 115 -16.55 8.88 6.22
C CYS A 115 -18.06 8.92 6.52
N ARG A 116 -18.85 8.67 5.46
CA ARG A 116 -20.33 8.71 5.23
C ARG A 116 -21.32 8.46 6.38
N HIS A 117 -20.93 7.93 7.54
CA HIS A 117 -21.88 7.50 8.58
C HIS A 117 -21.72 8.18 9.94
N VAL A 118 -20.76 9.10 10.12
CA VAL A 118 -20.70 9.91 11.35
C VAL A 118 -20.42 11.37 11.00
N LEU A 119 -21.53 12.12 10.89
CA LEU A 119 -21.61 13.58 10.96
C LEU A 119 -20.97 14.09 12.27
N PRO A 120 -20.67 15.39 12.43
CA PRO A 120 -20.02 16.00 13.61
C PRO A 120 -20.36 15.30 14.92
N GLY A 121 -19.38 14.58 15.46
CA GLY A 121 -19.48 13.85 16.71
C GLY A 121 -18.30 14.17 17.62
N PRO A 122 -18.31 13.66 18.86
CA PRO A 122 -17.16 13.80 19.75
C PRO A 122 -15.86 13.33 19.08
N GLY A 123 -14.77 14.05 19.34
CA GLY A 123 -13.44 13.74 18.80
C GLY A 123 -13.17 14.26 17.39
N ALA A 124 -14.01 15.13 16.84
CA ALA A 124 -13.70 15.90 15.62
C ALA A 124 -14.13 17.37 15.76
N SER A 125 -13.40 18.27 15.12
CA SER A 125 -13.61 19.72 15.24
C SER A 125 -14.42 20.28 14.06
N LYS A 126 -15.19 21.34 14.34
CA LYS A 126 -15.85 22.19 13.33
C LYS A 126 -14.99 23.37 12.88
N ASP A 127 -13.91 23.64 13.59
CA ASP A 127 -12.99 24.74 13.29
C ASP A 127 -12.06 24.33 12.14
N PRO A 128 -12.11 25.00 10.97
CA PRO A 128 -11.23 24.71 9.84
C PRO A 128 -9.73 24.86 10.13
N CYS A 129 -9.36 25.58 11.20
CA CYS A 129 -7.98 25.77 11.63
C CYS A 129 -7.49 24.65 12.57
N CYS A 130 -8.35 23.72 12.96
CA CYS A 130 -8.00 22.62 13.85
C CYS A 130 -7.55 21.39 13.05
N ASP A 131 -6.49 20.72 13.49
CA ASP A 131 -5.97 19.50 12.85
C ASP A 131 -7.00 18.35 12.76
N SER A 132 -8.03 18.38 13.61
CA SER A 132 -9.13 17.41 13.62
C SER A 132 -10.40 17.89 12.91
N TYR A 133 -10.30 18.93 12.06
CA TYR A 133 -11.43 19.46 11.31
C TYR A 133 -12.08 18.39 10.41
N HIS A 134 -13.38 18.19 10.57
CA HIS A 134 -14.11 17.14 9.84
C HIS A 134 -14.62 17.56 8.45
N GLY A 135 -14.20 18.71 7.92
CA GLY A 135 -14.72 19.21 6.64
C GLY A 135 -16.18 19.70 6.69
N PRO A 136 -16.67 20.27 5.58
CA PRO A 136 -18.02 20.83 5.51
C PRO A 136 -19.14 19.77 5.52
N TYR A 137 -18.87 18.56 5.04
CA TYR A 137 -19.80 17.43 5.03
C TYR A 137 -19.06 16.11 4.79
N ALA A 138 -19.67 14.98 5.15
CA ALA A 138 -19.08 13.66 4.98
C ALA A 138 -18.68 13.39 3.52
N ASN A 139 -17.47 12.85 3.33
CA ASN A 139 -16.81 12.59 2.04
C ASN A 139 -16.55 13.86 1.21
N SER A 140 -16.43 15.05 1.82
CA SER A 140 -16.09 16.29 1.08
C SER A 140 -14.72 16.22 0.42
N GLU A 141 -13.78 15.51 1.05
CA GLU A 141 -12.43 15.35 0.54
C GLU A 141 -12.40 14.37 -0.65
N VAL A 142 -11.90 14.84 -1.80
CA VAL A 142 -11.86 14.04 -3.04
C VAL A 142 -11.14 12.70 -2.87
N LYS A 143 -10.10 12.65 -2.03
CA LYS A 143 -9.36 11.42 -1.74
C LYS A 143 -10.23 10.39 -1.03
N VAL A 144 -11.01 10.83 -0.04
CA VAL A 144 -11.98 10.00 0.69
C VAL A 144 -13.05 9.50 -0.26
N LYS A 145 -13.61 10.42 -1.05
CA LYS A 145 -14.64 10.11 -2.03
C LYS A 145 -14.18 9.04 -3.02
N ASN A 146 -12.96 9.14 -3.54
CA ASN A 146 -12.41 8.15 -4.48
C ASN A 146 -12.30 6.75 -3.86
N VAL A 147 -11.85 6.65 -2.60
CA VAL A 147 -11.77 5.36 -1.90
C VAL A 147 -13.15 4.79 -1.61
N VAL A 148 -14.09 5.64 -1.17
CA VAL A 148 -15.49 5.25 -0.94
C VAL A 148 -16.13 4.74 -2.23
N ASP A 149 -16.00 5.48 -3.33
CA ASP A 149 -16.56 5.11 -4.63
C ASP A 149 -15.94 3.81 -5.16
N LEU A 150 -14.64 3.58 -4.94
CA LEU A 150 -13.96 2.33 -5.29
C LEU A 150 -14.50 1.14 -4.47
N ILE A 151 -14.61 1.29 -3.15
CA ILE A 151 -15.08 0.23 -2.25
C ILE A 151 -16.54 -0.15 -2.59
N MET A 152 -17.37 0.86 -2.80
CA MET A 152 -18.78 0.66 -3.14
C MET A 152 -18.96 0.12 -4.57
N GLY A 153 -18.11 0.53 -5.51
CA GLY A 153 -18.18 0.15 -6.91
C GLY A 153 -17.71 -1.28 -7.18
N LEU A 154 -16.60 -1.71 -6.55
CA LEU A 154 -16.11 -3.08 -6.70
C LEU A 154 -16.88 -4.08 -5.82
N GLY A 155 -17.30 -3.66 -4.62
CA GLY A 155 -17.96 -4.53 -3.65
C GLY A 155 -17.12 -5.74 -3.22
N ASN A 156 -17.72 -6.67 -2.48
CA ASN A 156 -17.14 -7.95 -2.08
C ASN A 156 -15.83 -7.90 -1.26
N PHE A 157 -15.51 -6.77 -0.64
CA PHE A 157 -14.38 -6.66 0.27
C PHE A 157 -14.62 -7.46 1.56
N LYS A 158 -13.66 -8.31 1.93
CA LYS A 158 -13.73 -9.12 3.16
C LYS A 158 -13.09 -8.44 4.35
N SER A 159 -12.05 -7.64 4.10
CA SER A 159 -11.31 -6.93 5.14
C SER A 159 -10.89 -5.54 4.68
N SER A 160 -10.75 -4.65 5.67
CA SER A 160 -10.25 -3.30 5.52
C SER A 160 -9.21 -3.06 6.62
N ILE A 161 -7.99 -2.69 6.23
CA ILE A 161 -6.92 -2.40 7.19
C ILE A 161 -6.47 -0.95 6.98
N SER A 162 -6.64 -0.10 8.00
CA SER A 162 -6.06 1.24 8.09
C SER A 162 -4.69 1.15 8.75
N MET A 163 -3.66 1.83 8.25
CA MET A 163 -2.34 1.85 8.89
C MET A 163 -1.95 3.28 9.26
N HIS A 164 -1.62 3.49 10.52
CA HIS A 164 -1.19 4.75 11.13
C HIS A 164 0.10 4.53 11.95
N SER A 165 0.68 5.61 12.46
CA SER A 165 1.66 5.59 13.54
C SER A 165 1.39 6.78 14.47
N TYR A 166 1.74 6.73 15.75
CA TYR A 166 2.44 5.70 16.52
C TYR A 166 1.59 5.33 17.74
N SER A 167 1.87 4.18 18.37
CA SER A 167 1.48 3.78 19.75
C SER A 167 1.52 2.26 19.96
N GLN A 168 1.80 1.47 18.91
CA GLN A 168 1.72 0.01 18.93
C GLN A 168 0.33 -0.50 19.34
N LEU A 169 -0.70 -0.09 18.60
CA LEU A 169 -2.10 -0.46 18.84
C LEU A 169 -2.66 -1.22 17.64
N LEU A 170 -3.42 -2.28 17.89
CA LEU A 170 -4.26 -2.95 16.89
C LEU A 170 -5.71 -2.73 17.28
N MET A 171 -6.37 -1.89 16.51
CA MET A 171 -7.69 -1.38 16.80
C MET A 171 -8.74 -2.00 15.92
N TYR A 172 -9.95 -2.10 16.46
CA TYR A 172 -11.18 -2.39 15.73
C TYR A 172 -12.25 -1.32 16.06
N PRO A 173 -13.38 -1.28 15.34
CA PRO A 173 -14.47 -0.36 15.66
C PRO A 173 -15.06 -0.59 17.07
N TYR A 174 -15.75 0.37 17.68
CA TYR A 174 -15.99 1.71 17.16
C TYR A 174 -15.02 2.75 17.74
N GLY A 175 -14.77 3.81 16.99
CA GLY A 175 -14.16 5.06 17.46
C GLY A 175 -15.20 6.09 17.90
N TYR A 176 -16.29 6.25 17.14
CA TYR A 176 -17.28 7.30 17.42
C TYR A 176 -18.12 7.02 18.68
N THR A 177 -18.13 5.78 19.16
CA THR A 177 -18.85 5.33 20.35
C THR A 177 -18.02 4.28 21.09
N CYS A 178 -18.19 4.21 22.41
CA CYS A 178 -17.53 3.22 23.27
C CYS A 178 -18.38 1.95 23.47
N THR A 179 -19.50 1.82 22.76
CA THR A 179 -20.27 0.57 22.71
C THR A 179 -19.50 -0.51 21.97
N ASP A 180 -19.58 -1.75 22.45
CA ASP A 180 -18.93 -2.88 21.79
C ASP A 180 -19.59 -3.19 20.44
N VAL A 181 -18.78 -3.59 19.46
CA VAL A 181 -19.27 -4.16 18.20
C VAL A 181 -19.92 -5.53 18.44
N PRO A 182 -20.96 -5.91 17.68
CA PRO A 182 -21.59 -7.23 17.79
C PRO A 182 -20.60 -8.39 17.66
N ASP A 183 -19.63 -8.28 16.74
CA ASP A 183 -18.68 -9.36 16.42
C ASP A 183 -17.38 -9.30 17.24
N LYS A 184 -17.38 -8.63 18.40
CA LYS A 184 -16.16 -8.37 19.20
C LYS A 184 -15.34 -9.62 19.49
N SER A 185 -16.00 -10.72 19.88
CA SER A 185 -15.31 -11.97 20.18
C SER A 185 -14.60 -12.57 18.95
N GLU A 186 -15.20 -12.42 17.76
CA GLU A 186 -14.62 -12.88 16.50
C GLU A 186 -13.39 -12.03 16.14
N LEU A 187 -13.49 -10.70 16.23
CA LEU A 187 -12.38 -9.78 15.92
C LEU A 187 -11.18 -9.95 16.85
N LEU A 188 -11.42 -10.27 18.12
CA LEU A 188 -10.35 -10.57 19.08
C LEU A 188 -9.69 -11.93 18.80
N GLN A 189 -10.44 -12.92 18.28
CA GLN A 189 -9.90 -14.22 17.90
C GLN A 189 -9.19 -14.20 16.55
N SER A 190 -9.67 -13.40 15.59
CA SER A 190 -9.04 -13.18 14.29
C SER A 190 -7.76 -12.35 14.38
N LYS A 191 -7.26 -12.10 15.60
CA LYS A 191 -5.94 -11.53 15.85
C LYS A 191 -4.91 -12.45 15.22
N ASN A 192 -4.59 -12.18 13.96
CA ASN A 192 -3.33 -12.55 13.30
C ASN A 192 -2.21 -11.89 14.11
N SER A 193 -1.90 -12.49 15.26
CA SER A 193 -1.05 -11.87 16.26
C SER A 193 0.32 -11.66 15.62
N PRO A 194 0.83 -10.41 15.56
CA PRO A 194 2.19 -10.18 15.10
C PRO A 194 3.14 -11.03 15.96
N PRO A 195 4.11 -11.77 15.38
CA PRO A 195 4.99 -12.65 16.13
C PRO A 195 5.73 -11.90 17.25
N SER A 196 5.43 -12.30 18.48
CA SER A 196 6.14 -12.28 19.78
C SER A 196 7.09 -11.14 20.21
N MET A 197 7.66 -10.30 19.35
CA MET A 197 8.72 -9.36 19.76
C MET A 197 8.20 -7.95 20.11
N THR A 198 6.98 -7.60 19.72
CA THR A 198 6.38 -6.29 20.04
C THR A 198 4.92 -6.47 20.43
N ARG A 199 4.58 -6.07 21.67
CA ARG A 199 3.24 -6.27 22.23
C ARG A 199 2.34 -5.11 21.81
N TYR A 200 1.53 -5.34 20.78
CA TYR A 200 0.46 -4.41 20.42
C TYR A 200 -0.71 -4.54 21.40
N GLN A 201 -1.19 -3.41 21.94
CA GLN A 201 -2.44 -3.39 22.71
C GLN A 201 -3.62 -3.49 21.73
N VAL A 202 -4.62 -4.31 22.08
CA VAL A 202 -5.75 -4.62 21.20
C VAL A 202 -7.06 -4.18 21.84
N GLY A 203 -7.91 -3.48 21.09
CA GLY A 203 -9.19 -2.98 21.60
C GLY A 203 -9.96 -2.14 20.60
N SER A 204 -11.18 -1.76 20.95
CA SER A 204 -11.94 -0.80 20.15
C SER A 204 -11.30 0.59 20.25
N ILE A 205 -11.25 1.36 19.16
CA ILE A 205 -10.62 2.71 19.13
C ILE A 205 -11.01 3.55 20.35
N CYS A 206 -12.32 3.70 20.63
CA CYS A 206 -12.82 4.55 21.71
C CYS A 206 -12.28 4.17 23.10
N LYS A 207 -12.01 2.88 23.34
CA LYS A 207 -11.58 2.35 24.65
C LYS A 207 -10.08 2.37 24.88
N ILE A 208 -9.28 2.34 23.81
CA ILE A 208 -7.82 2.23 23.94
C ILE A 208 -7.06 3.45 23.45
N ILE A 209 -7.72 4.38 22.74
CA ILE A 209 -7.18 5.68 22.35
C ILE A 209 -8.04 6.79 22.97
N TYR A 210 -9.14 7.14 22.31
CA TYR A 210 -10.14 8.13 22.72
C TYR A 210 -11.32 8.05 21.75
N GLN A 211 -12.45 8.67 22.12
CA GLN A 211 -13.61 8.74 21.26
C GLN A 211 -13.32 9.65 20.05
N ALA A 212 -13.42 9.11 18.84
CA ALA A 212 -13.09 9.79 17.59
C ALA A 212 -14.16 9.51 16.52
N SER A 213 -14.76 10.55 15.96
CA SER A 213 -15.79 10.43 14.92
C SER A 213 -15.22 10.50 13.50
N GLY A 214 -15.92 9.89 12.55
CA GLY A 214 -15.58 9.94 11.12
C GLY A 214 -14.42 9.05 10.68
N GLY A 215 -14.01 8.08 11.51
CA GLY A 215 -12.93 7.13 11.20
C GLY A 215 -13.25 6.18 10.04
N SER A 216 -12.22 5.80 9.28
CA SER A 216 -12.32 4.92 8.10
C SER A 216 -12.87 3.53 8.46
N ILE A 217 -12.37 2.92 9.53
CA ILE A 217 -12.72 1.54 9.91
C ILE A 217 -14.13 1.42 10.49
N ASP A 218 -14.64 2.49 11.13
CA ASP A 218 -16.03 2.56 11.58
C ASP A 218 -16.98 2.56 10.38
N TRP A 219 -16.62 3.29 9.32
CA TRP A 219 -17.41 3.34 8.10
C TRP A 219 -17.38 2.03 7.31
N THR A 220 -16.20 1.42 7.13
CA THR A 220 -16.11 0.14 6.42
C THR A 220 -16.85 -0.97 7.16
N TYR A 221 -16.77 -1.00 8.50
CA TYR A 221 -17.53 -1.95 9.32
C TYR A 221 -19.03 -1.75 9.18
N ASN A 222 -19.51 -0.51 9.29
CA ASN A 222 -20.93 -0.18 9.10
C ASN A 222 -21.44 -0.47 7.68
N THR A 223 -20.55 -0.50 6.69
CA THR A 223 -20.85 -0.83 5.29
C THR A 223 -20.83 -2.34 5.03
N GLY A 224 -20.52 -3.16 6.04
CA GLY A 224 -20.59 -4.62 5.98
C GLY A 224 -19.23 -5.32 5.81
N ILE A 225 -18.11 -4.58 5.83
CA ILE A 225 -16.77 -5.18 5.85
C ILE A 225 -16.45 -5.56 7.30
N ARG A 226 -16.75 -6.81 7.69
CA ARG A 226 -16.63 -7.25 9.08
C ARG A 226 -15.22 -7.10 9.63
N TYR A 227 -14.19 -7.50 8.88
CA TYR A 227 -12.80 -7.46 9.31
C TYR A 227 -12.17 -6.09 9.05
N SER A 228 -12.64 -5.09 9.78
CA SER A 228 -12.10 -3.72 9.74
C SER A 228 -11.16 -3.46 10.91
N PHE A 229 -9.89 -3.18 10.62
CA PHE A 229 -8.84 -2.98 11.62
C PHE A 229 -8.03 -1.72 11.33
N ALA A 230 -7.51 -1.08 12.36
CA ALA A 230 -6.51 -0.02 12.23
C ALA A 230 -5.26 -0.36 13.05
N PHE A 231 -4.08 -0.11 12.50
CA PHE A 231 -2.82 -0.21 13.23
C PHE A 231 -2.35 1.19 13.61
N GLU A 232 -1.91 1.37 14.86
CA GLU A 232 -0.91 2.37 15.22
C GLU A 232 0.43 1.66 15.33
N LEU A 233 1.33 1.89 14.39
CA LEU A 233 2.62 1.21 14.32
C LEU A 233 3.62 1.72 15.38
N ARG A 234 4.88 1.32 15.24
CA ARG A 234 5.96 1.78 16.11
C ARG A 234 6.10 3.31 16.09
N ASP A 235 6.61 3.92 17.17
CA ASP A 235 6.93 3.32 18.46
C ASP A 235 5.86 3.66 19.52
N THR A 236 6.25 3.88 20.78
CA THR A 236 5.33 4.30 21.86
C THR A 236 5.57 5.75 22.29
N GLY A 237 6.28 6.54 21.47
CA GLY A 237 6.49 7.97 21.65
C GLY A 237 7.93 8.41 21.88
N PHE A 238 8.93 7.52 21.83
CA PHE A 238 10.34 7.94 21.95
C PHE A 238 10.80 8.69 20.70
N TYR A 239 10.53 8.12 19.52
CA TYR A 239 10.70 8.74 18.22
C TYR A 239 9.38 9.30 17.67
N GLY A 240 8.25 8.67 18.00
CA GLY A 240 6.95 9.03 17.47
C GLY A 240 6.93 8.99 15.94
N PHE A 241 6.52 10.08 15.30
CA PHE A 241 6.49 10.21 13.84
C PHE A 241 7.88 10.25 13.18
N LEU A 242 8.95 10.48 13.95
CA LEU A 242 10.33 10.57 13.44
C LEU A 242 11.09 9.25 13.64
N LEU A 243 10.42 8.12 13.42
CA LEU A 243 10.98 6.78 13.59
C LEU A 243 12.23 6.58 12.70
N PRO A 244 13.36 6.08 13.21
CA PRO A 244 14.56 5.88 12.40
C PRO A 244 14.36 4.91 11.24
N ALA A 245 15.00 5.17 10.11
CA ALA A 245 14.83 4.37 8.88
C ALA A 245 15.18 2.87 9.07
N ASN A 246 16.12 2.55 9.97
CA ASN A 246 16.48 1.17 10.30
C ASN A 246 15.36 0.39 11.04
N GLN A 247 14.28 1.07 11.47
CA GLN A 247 13.09 0.46 12.06
C GLN A 247 11.98 0.19 11.03
N ILE A 248 12.09 0.67 9.78
CA ILE A 248 11.06 0.49 8.75
C ILE A 248 10.82 -1.01 8.48
N VAL A 249 11.88 -1.74 8.10
CA VAL A 249 11.79 -3.17 7.79
C VAL A 249 11.36 -4.01 9.01
N PRO A 250 11.93 -3.81 10.22
CA PRO A 250 11.44 -4.46 11.43
C PRO A 250 9.94 -4.25 11.69
N THR A 251 9.43 -3.03 11.48
CA THR A 251 8.00 -2.68 11.67
C THR A 251 7.10 -3.40 10.68
N PHE A 252 7.54 -3.58 9.43
CA PHE A 252 6.76 -4.36 8.46
C PHE A 252 6.79 -5.86 8.74
N ILE A 253 7.93 -6.40 9.17
CA ILE A 253 8.08 -7.83 9.46
C ILE A 253 7.19 -8.25 10.64
N GLU A 254 7.06 -7.41 11.67
CA GLU A 254 6.20 -7.74 12.82
C GLU A 254 4.73 -7.82 12.44
N ILE A 255 4.21 -6.92 11.59
CA ILE A 255 2.78 -6.90 11.23
C ILE A 255 2.43 -7.80 10.05
N ALA A 256 3.43 -8.31 9.32
CA ALA A 256 3.22 -9.16 8.16
C ALA A 256 2.47 -10.44 8.57
N PRO A 257 1.35 -10.79 7.90
CA PRO A 257 0.65 -12.04 8.18
C PRO A 257 1.59 -13.23 7.94
N GLN A 258 1.64 -14.16 8.90
CA GLN A 258 2.30 -15.44 8.71
C GLN A 258 1.62 -16.13 7.51
N ARG A 259 2.37 -16.37 6.42
CA ARG A 259 1.88 -16.91 5.15
C ARG A 259 0.85 -18.04 5.35
N ARG A 260 -0.43 -17.70 5.33
CA ARG A 260 -1.55 -18.61 5.14
C ARG A 260 -2.53 -17.88 4.22
N ASN A 261 -2.61 -18.35 2.98
CA ASN A 261 -3.58 -17.98 1.93
C ASN A 261 -4.06 -16.53 1.95
N ILE A 262 -3.34 -15.66 1.22
CA ILE A 262 -3.76 -14.28 0.98
C ILE A 262 -5.00 -14.29 0.09
N GLU A 263 -6.18 -14.20 0.71
CA GLU A 263 -7.39 -13.72 0.05
C GLU A 263 -7.28 -12.20 -0.19
N PRO A 264 -8.01 -11.64 -1.17
CA PRO A 264 -7.95 -10.20 -1.46
C PRO A 264 -8.38 -9.38 -0.24
N ALA A 265 -7.42 -8.70 0.38
CA ALA A 265 -7.63 -7.75 1.45
C ALA A 265 -7.49 -6.32 0.91
N SER A 266 -8.34 -5.39 1.35
CA SER A 266 -8.08 -3.97 1.12
C SER A 266 -7.21 -3.41 2.23
N ILE A 267 -6.00 -3.01 1.88
CA ILE A 267 -5.15 -2.20 2.73
C ILE A 267 -5.38 -0.75 2.31
N VAL A 268 -5.88 0.07 3.23
CA VAL A 268 -5.98 1.53 3.12
C VAL A 268 -4.86 2.10 3.97
N LEU A 269 -3.78 2.61 3.39
CA LEU A 269 -2.72 3.26 4.18
C LEU A 269 -3.18 4.68 4.56
N SER A 270 -2.94 5.18 5.77
CA SER A 270 -3.43 6.51 6.22
C SER A 270 -2.39 7.30 7.00
#